data_AF-A0AAE7CPX5-F1
#
_entry.id   AF-A0AAE7CPX5-F1
#
_cell.length_a   1.000
_cell.length_b   1.000
_cell.length_c   1.000
_cell.angle_alpha   90.00
_cell.angle_beta   90.00
_cell.angle_gamma   90.00
#
_symmetry.space_group_name_H-M   'P 1'
#
loop_
_entity.id
_entity.type
_entity.pdbx_description
1 polymer ?
#
loop_
_entity_poly.entity_id
_entity_poly.type
_entity_poly.pdbx_seq_one_letter_code
_entity_poly.pdbx_strand_id
1 'polypeptide(L)'
;MTRLVGGESECRAQFEAEPTAFRWIFYRQGTDVWIRLLELPHGNAHDKTGTEIWSTQQDIDIVARAVIRCFDEVVREHGESAYRGKWGEHFPRAELEALRSAWRDHRDDWAAA
;
A
#
# COMPACT_ATOMS: atom_id res chain seq x y z
N MET A 1 -2.45 4.20 -0.29
CA MET A 1 -3.31 3.46 0.64
C MET A 1 -4.40 4.34 1.26
N THR A 2 -4.06 5.46 1.93
CA THR A 2 -5.05 6.39 2.52
C THR A 2 -6.16 6.78 1.55
N ARG A 3 -5.78 7.10 0.30
CA ARG A 3 -6.72 7.38 -0.81
C ARG A 3 -7.70 6.25 -1.10
N LEU A 4 -7.21 4.99 -1.15
CA LEU A 4 -8.07 3.81 -1.36
C LEU A 4 -9.07 3.65 -0.22
N VAL A 5 -8.62 3.80 1.03
CA VAL A 5 -9.50 3.73 2.21
C VAL A 5 -10.55 4.84 2.15
N GLY A 6 -10.14 6.05 1.76
CA GLY A 6 -11.01 7.21 1.56
C GLY A 6 -11.94 7.16 0.35
N GLY A 7 -11.98 6.06 -0.41
CA GLY A 7 -12.96 5.86 -1.49
C GLY A 7 -12.41 5.94 -2.91
N GLU A 8 -11.13 6.28 -3.11
CA GLU A 8 -10.55 6.23 -4.44
C GLU A 8 -10.51 4.80 -4.98
N SER A 9 -10.82 4.65 -6.27
CA SER A 9 -10.89 3.36 -6.94
C SER A 9 -9.53 2.75 -7.24
N GLU A 10 -8.46 3.54 -7.23
CA GLU A 10 -7.15 3.06 -7.64
C GLU A 10 -5.99 3.77 -6.95
N CYS A 11 -4.92 3.01 -6.66
CA CYS A 11 -3.65 3.54 -6.21
C CYS A 11 -2.51 2.66 -6.75
N ARG A 12 -1.34 3.24 -6.96
CA ARG A 12 -0.16 2.56 -7.48
C ARG A 12 1.08 2.88 -6.65
N ALA A 13 1.99 1.92 -6.56
CA ALA A 13 3.33 2.11 -6.03
C ALA A 13 4.35 1.36 -6.92
N GLN A 14 5.56 1.89 -7.02
CA GLN A 14 6.61 1.32 -7.86
C GLN A 14 7.92 1.23 -7.07
N PHE A 15 8.64 0.14 -7.30
CA PHE A 15 9.98 -0.12 -6.77
C PHE A 15 10.92 -0.38 -7.95
N GLU A 16 12.00 0.39 -8.03
CA GLU A 16 13.03 0.20 -9.07
C GLU A 16 13.93 -0.99 -8.71
N ALA A 17 14.26 -1.80 -9.71
CA ALA A 17 15.15 -2.94 -9.63
C ALA A 17 16.00 -3.02 -10.92
N GLU A 18 16.71 -1.92 -11.22
CA GLU A 18 17.34 -1.66 -12.52
C GLU A 18 17.99 -2.92 -13.15
N PRO A 19 17.64 -3.26 -14.41
CA PRO A 19 16.78 -2.50 -15.33
C PRO A 19 15.28 -2.66 -15.09
N THR A 20 14.84 -3.67 -14.32
CA THR A 20 13.42 -3.98 -14.13
C THR A 20 12.78 -3.08 -13.07
N ALA A 21 11.46 -3.12 -12.98
CA ALA A 21 10.73 -2.46 -11.90
C ALA A 21 9.55 -3.33 -11.44
N PHE A 22 9.23 -3.25 -10.16
CA PHE A 22 8.06 -3.92 -9.59
C PHE A 22 6.97 -2.90 -9.33
N ARG A 23 5.79 -3.12 -9.91
CA ARG A 23 4.64 -2.22 -9.75
C ARG A 23 3.51 -2.91 -9.01
N TRP A 24 3.15 -2.32 -7.88
CA TRP A 24 1.96 -2.67 -7.13
C TRP A 24 0.78 -1.84 -7.63
N ILE A 25 -0.29 -2.53 -8.03
CA ILE A 25 -1.54 -1.93 -8.47
C ILE A 25 -2.63 -2.38 -7.51
N PHE A 26 -3.37 -1.41 -6.97
CA PHE A 26 -4.49 -1.64 -6.08
C PHE A 26 -5.75 -1.08 -6.74
N TYR A 27 -6.75 -1.91 -6.94
CA TYR A 27 -8.04 -1.52 -7.48
C TYR A 27 -9.16 -1.85 -6.48
N ARG A 28 -9.95 -0.84 -6.11
CA ARG A 28 -11.04 -0.96 -5.14
C ARG A 28 -12.40 -1.02 -5.86
N GLN A 29 -13.23 -1.97 -5.44
CA GLN A 29 -14.64 -2.08 -5.83
C GLN A 29 -15.48 -2.37 -4.58
N GLY A 30 -16.20 -1.38 -4.05
CA GLY A 30 -16.91 -1.52 -2.77
C GLY A 30 -15.91 -1.67 -1.61
N THR A 31 -15.96 -2.77 -0.87
CA THR A 31 -14.96 -3.10 0.16
C THR A 31 -13.86 -4.02 -0.37
N ASP A 32 -14.04 -4.62 -1.55
CA ASP A 32 -13.04 -5.48 -2.17
C ASP A 32 -11.90 -4.66 -2.77
N VAL A 33 -10.67 -5.13 -2.55
CA VAL A 33 -9.44 -4.59 -3.12
C VAL A 33 -8.70 -5.70 -3.85
N TRP A 34 -8.56 -5.52 -5.16
CA TRP A 34 -7.70 -6.33 -6.01
C TRP A 34 -6.29 -5.77 -5.95
N ILE A 35 -5.34 -6.61 -5.53
CA ILE A 35 -3.93 -6.26 -5.43
C ILE A 35 -3.17 -7.08 -6.46
N ARG A 36 -2.38 -6.42 -7.30
CA ARG A 36 -1.57 -7.06 -8.34
C ARG A 36 -0.14 -6.56 -8.22
N LEU A 37 0.79 -7.48 -8.38
CA LEU A 37 2.22 -7.20 -8.49
C LEU A 37 2.69 -7.57 -9.89
N LEU A 38 3.14 -6.55 -10.62
CA LEU A 38 3.70 -6.70 -11.95
C LEU A 38 5.21 -6.55 -11.90
N GLU A 39 5.92 -7.42 -12.61
CA GLU A 39 7.31 -7.22 -13.00
C GLU A 39 7.33 -6.54 -14.37
N LEU A 40 7.95 -5.37 -14.43
CA LEU A 40 8.11 -4.57 -15.64
C LEU A 40 9.52 -4.72 -16.20
N PRO A 41 9.67 -4.80 -17.52
CA PRO A 41 10.99 -4.91 -18.14
C PRO A 41 11.84 -3.65 -17.89
N HIS A 42 11.21 -2.48 -17.78
CA HIS A 42 11.84 -1.21 -17.41
C HIS A 42 10.85 -0.31 -16.64
N GLY A 43 11.34 0.58 -15.77
CA GLY A 43 10.49 1.42 -14.89
C GLY A 43 9.47 2.32 -15.60
N ASN A 44 9.71 2.68 -16.86
CA ASN A 44 8.78 3.47 -17.68
C ASN A 44 7.76 2.64 -18.48
N ALA A 45 7.85 1.31 -18.42
CA ALA A 45 6.97 0.44 -19.18
C ALA A 45 5.52 0.56 -18.69
N HIS A 46 4.57 0.48 -19.62
CA HIS A 46 3.15 0.42 -19.30
C HIS A 46 2.79 -0.87 -18.56
N ASP A 47 1.72 -0.83 -17.76
CA ASP A 47 1.23 -2.01 -17.01
C ASP A 47 0.95 -3.21 -17.94
N LYS A 48 0.51 -2.94 -19.17
CA LYS A 48 0.23 -3.98 -20.18
C LYS A 48 1.47 -4.72 -20.67
N THR A 49 2.65 -4.12 -20.50
CA THR A 49 3.93 -4.74 -20.82
C THR A 49 4.55 -5.47 -19.61
N GLY A 50 3.92 -5.37 -18.44
CA GLY A 50 4.34 -6.08 -17.24
C GLY A 50 3.80 -7.49 -17.16
N THR A 51 4.60 -8.39 -16.62
CA THR A 51 4.19 -9.75 -16.29
C THR A 51 3.61 -9.75 -14.89
N GLU A 52 2.38 -10.23 -14.73
CA GLU A 52 1.83 -10.45 -13.39
C GLU A 52 2.56 -11.61 -12.73
N ILE A 53 3.20 -11.34 -11.59
CA ILE A 53 3.90 -12.35 -10.81
C ILE A 53 3.11 -12.78 -9.58
N TRP A 54 2.14 -11.95 -9.14
CA TRP A 54 1.28 -12.25 -8.01
C TRP A 54 0.01 -11.39 -8.02
N SER A 55 -1.10 -11.96 -7.55
CA SER A 55 -2.34 -11.22 -7.30
C SER A 55 -3.15 -11.83 -6.15
N THR A 56 -3.99 -11.00 -5.54
CA THR A 56 -4.97 -11.41 -4.54
C THR A 56 -6.16 -10.45 -4.52
N GLN A 57 -7.29 -10.92 -3.98
CA GLN A 57 -8.43 -10.10 -3.62
C GLN A 57 -8.57 -10.13 -2.10
N GLN A 58 -8.69 -8.95 -1.48
CA GLN A 58 -8.80 -8.79 -0.03
C GLN A 58 -9.81 -7.70 0.30
N ASP A 59 -10.37 -7.74 1.51
CA ASP A 59 -11.17 -6.63 2.01
C ASP A 59 -10.28 -5.43 2.39
N ILE A 60 -10.73 -4.20 2.10
CA ILE A 60 -10.02 -2.95 2.39
C ILE A 60 -9.63 -2.82 3.87
N ASP A 61 -10.45 -3.34 4.79
CA ASP A 61 -10.14 -3.37 6.22
C ASP A 61 -8.95 -4.27 6.53
N ILE A 62 -8.86 -5.42 5.85
CA ILE A 62 -7.73 -6.36 6.01
C ILE A 62 -6.46 -5.70 5.49
N VAL A 63 -6.53 -5.05 4.32
CA VAL A 63 -5.39 -4.37 3.71
C VAL A 63 -4.90 -3.20 4.57
N ALA A 64 -5.79 -2.33 5.02
CA ALA A 64 -5.44 -1.19 5.86
C ALA A 64 -4.79 -1.64 7.17
N ARG A 65 -5.40 -2.62 7.84
CA ARG A 65 -4.86 -3.21 9.07
C ARG A 65 -3.48 -3.83 8.86
N ALA A 66 -3.29 -4.57 7.78
CA ALA A 66 -2.01 -5.21 7.47
C ALA A 66 -0.89 -4.18 7.28
N VAL A 67 -1.15 -3.10 6.52
CA VAL A 67 -0.16 -2.03 6.31
C VAL A 67 0.19 -1.33 7.61
N ILE A 68 -0.80 -0.95 8.42
CA ILE A 68 -0.57 -0.30 9.72
C ILE A 68 0.28 -1.21 10.62
N ARG A 69 -0.11 -2.49 10.73
CA ARG A 69 0.61 -3.47 11.55
C ARG A 69 2.07 -3.64 11.11
N CYS A 70 2.34 -3.70 9.80
CA CYS A 70 3.70 -3.81 9.29
C CYS A 70 4.58 -2.62 9.71
N PHE A 71 4.07 -1.39 9.62
CA PHE A 71 4.81 -0.22 10.08
C PHE A 71 4.99 -0.21 11.60
N ASP A 72 3.98 -0.62 12.36
CA ASP A 72 4.07 -0.73 13.83
C ASP A 72 5.13 -1.75 14.25
N GLU A 73 5.23 -2.87 13.55
CA GLU A 73 6.27 -3.88 13.76
C GLU A 73 7.67 -3.33 13.47
N VAL A 74 7.83 -2.56 12.39
CA VAL A 74 9.12 -1.88 12.08
C VAL A 74 9.51 -0.91 13.19
N VAL A 75 8.58 -0.10 13.69
CA VAL A 75 8.84 0.82 14.81
C VAL A 75 9.19 0.05 16.08
N ARG A 76 8.47 -1.03 16.38
CA ARG A 76 8.72 -1.87 17.55
C ARG A 76 10.10 -2.53 17.50
N GLU A 77 10.55 -2.99 16.34
CA GLU A 77 11.79 -3.76 16.20
C GLU A 77 13.04 -2.92 15.96
N HIS A 78 12.89 -1.77 15.30
CA HIS A 78 14.04 -0.96 14.88
C HIS A 78 14.00 0.46 15.44
N GLY A 79 12.83 0.94 15.87
CA GLY A 79 12.60 2.34 16.14
C GLY A 79 12.58 3.17 14.84
N GLU A 80 11.90 4.31 14.89
CA GLU A 80 11.76 5.17 13.71
C GLU A 80 13.09 5.76 13.23
N SER A 81 14.01 6.06 14.15
CA SER A 81 15.31 6.64 13.83
C SER A 81 16.21 5.70 13.02
N ALA A 82 16.05 4.38 13.19
CA ALA A 82 16.80 3.38 12.43
C ALA A 82 16.22 3.14 11.02
N TYR A 83 15.01 3.63 10.74
CA TYR A 83 14.35 3.42 9.46
C TYR A 83 15.19 3.99 8.30
N ARG A 84 15.72 5.20 8.47
CA ARG A 84 16.61 5.83 7.49
C ARG A 84 17.87 5.02 7.21
N GLY A 85 18.46 4.41 8.24
CA GLY A 85 19.66 3.60 8.07
C GLY A 85 19.43 2.35 7.22
N LYS A 86 18.21 1.79 7.23
CA LYS A 86 17.85 0.58 6.51
C LYS A 86 17.24 0.83 5.14
N TRP A 87 16.39 1.84 5.01
CA TRP A 87 15.60 2.10 3.80
C TRP A 87 15.99 3.40 3.08
N GLY A 88 16.95 4.17 3.58
CA GLY A 88 17.40 5.43 2.98
C GLY A 88 16.45 6.62 3.19
N GLU A 89 15.19 6.36 3.52
CA GLU A 89 14.14 7.36 3.67
C GLU A 89 13.76 7.65 5.12
N HIS A 90 13.11 8.78 5.36
CA HIS A 90 12.50 9.05 6.67
C HIS A 90 11.31 8.12 6.91
N PHE A 91 11.09 7.75 8.17
CA PHE A 91 9.90 6.99 8.54
C PHE A 91 8.63 7.80 8.19
N PRO A 92 7.66 7.23 7.45
CA PRO A 92 6.50 7.95 6.93
C PRO A 92 5.39 8.10 7.98
N ARG A 93 5.71 8.79 9.09
CA ARG A 93 4.79 8.95 10.23
C ARG A 93 3.51 9.68 9.84
N ALA A 94 3.63 10.76 9.07
CA ALA A 94 2.48 11.59 8.70
C ALA A 94 1.49 10.80 7.84
N GLU A 95 2.00 10.03 6.88
CA GLU A 95 1.22 9.17 5.99
C GLU A 95 0.57 8.02 6.76
N LEU A 96 1.28 7.43 7.74
CA LEU A 96 0.73 6.38 8.60
C LEU A 96 -0.40 6.89 9.49
N GLU A 97 -0.26 8.08 10.09
CA GLU A 97 -1.32 8.70 10.89
C GLU A 97 -2.52 9.12 10.03
N ALA A 98 -2.27 9.60 8.81
CA ALA A 98 -3.34 9.87 7.85
C ALA A 98 -4.10 8.59 7.48
N LEU A 99 -3.39 7.46 7.28
CA LEU A 99 -4.01 6.16 7.03
C LEU A 99 -4.84 5.68 8.23
N ARG A 100 -4.31 5.79 9.46
CA ARG A 100 -5.04 5.42 10.69
C ARG A 100 -6.31 6.24 10.87
N SER A 101 -6.27 7.52 10.54
CA SER A 101 -7.44 8.41 10.63
C SER A 101 -8.49 8.03 9.60
N ALA A 102 -8.10 7.94 8.31
CA ALA A 102 -9.02 7.51 7.26
C ALA A 102 -9.62 6.11 7.51
N TRP A 103 -8.85 5.19 8.10
CA TRP A 103 -9.33 3.85 8.42
C TRP A 103 -10.35 3.83 9.57
N ARG A 104 -10.19 4.69 10.58
CA ARG A 104 -11.19 4.84 11.64
C ARG A 104 -12.50 5.39 11.06
N ASP A 105 -12.42 6.45 10.28
CA ASP A 105 -13.59 7.07 9.64
C ASP A 105 -14.35 6.05 8.76
N HIS A 106 -13.62 5.26 7.97
CA HIS A 106 -14.22 4.21 7.13
C HIS A 106 -14.99 3.15 7.94
N ARG A 107 -14.44 2.74 9.09
CA ARG A 107 -15.08 1.73 9.96
C ARG A 107 -16.32 2.27 10.64
N ASP A 108 -16.31 3.55 11.01
CA ASP A 108 -17.46 4.21 11.63
C ASP A 108 -18.60 4.38 10.62
N ASP A 109 -18.28 4.75 9.36
CA ASP A 109 -19.25 4.81 8.26
C ASP A 109 -19.90 3.45 7.97
N TRP A 110 -19.11 2.37 7.97
CA TRP A 110 -19.63 1.01 7.77
C TRP A 110 -20.48 0.52 8.95
N ALA A 111 -20.15 0.90 10.18
CA ALA A 111 -20.94 0.56 11.36
C ALA A 111 -22.28 1.32 11.43
N ALA A 112 -22.38 2.46 10.73
CA ALA A 112 -23.58 3.29 10.67
C ALA A 112 -24.54 2.96 9.51
N ALA A 113 -24.12 2.11 8.56
CA ALA A 113 -24.88 1.67 7.39
C ALA A 113 -25.67 0.37 7.63
#